data_AF-A0A257IYY3-F1
#
_entry.id   AF-A0A257IYY3-F1
#
_cell.length_a   1.000
_cell.length_b   1.000
_cell.length_c   1.000
_cell.angle_alpha   90.00
_cell.angle_beta   90.00
_cell.angle_gamma   90.00
#
_symmetry.space_group_name_H-M   'P 1'
#
loop_
_entity.id
_entity.type
_entity.pdbx_description
1 polymer ?
#
loop_
_entity_poly.entity_id
_entity_poly.type
_entity_poly.pdbx_seq_one_letter_code
_entity_poly.pdbx_strand_id
1 'polypeptide(L)'
;MTKAAFISKLKSFRQSITSYQNLNIESPKRLQYLIVDIITYLNKIKTDGALKDKIEDAIKELKIAHSNAEELSHTLKPDFSKTSDIAVLLDIQTVSAWAIQVIGTGEYALDIIIDHMVGNE
;
A
#
# COMPACT_ATOMS: atom_id res chain seq x y z
N MET A 1 -9.71 17.06 -13.77
CA MET A 1 -9.23 16.90 -12.38
C MET A 1 -8.17 17.96 -12.13
N THR A 2 -8.19 18.66 -10.99
CA THR A 2 -7.17 19.67 -10.67
C THR A 2 -5.96 19.03 -9.98
N LYS A 3 -4.80 19.69 -10.03
CA LYS A 3 -3.58 19.29 -9.28
C LYS A 3 -3.88 19.05 -7.80
N ALA A 4 -4.58 19.97 -7.15
CA ALA A 4 -4.94 19.87 -5.73
C ALA A 4 -5.85 18.67 -5.43
N ALA A 5 -6.85 18.42 -6.29
CA ALA A 5 -7.74 17.27 -6.14
C ALA A 5 -6.99 15.93 -6.31
N PHE A 6 -6.05 15.88 -7.25
CA PHE A 6 -5.19 14.71 -7.46
C PHE A 6 -4.30 14.43 -6.25
N ILE A 7 -3.56 15.43 -5.77
CA ILE A 7 -2.71 15.31 -4.57
C ILE A 7 -3.54 14.90 -3.34
N SER A 8 -4.71 15.50 -3.15
CA SER A 8 -5.62 15.14 -2.04
C SER A 8 -6.04 13.67 -2.12
N LYS A 9 -6.35 13.18 -3.32
CA LYS A 9 -6.70 11.77 -3.53
C LYS A 9 -5.54 10.82 -3.21
N LEU A 10 -4.31 11.17 -3.62
CA LEU A 10 -3.12 10.39 -3.28
C LEU A 10 -2.86 10.35 -1.77
N LYS A 11 -2.99 11.49 -1.08
CA LYS A 11 -2.88 11.57 0.39
C LYS A 11 -3.93 10.71 1.11
N SER A 12 -5.16 10.68 0.58
CA SER A 12 -6.21 9.81 1.11
C SER A 12 -5.85 8.33 0.94
N PHE A 13 -5.30 7.93 -0.20
CA PHE A 13 -4.81 6.55 -0.39
C PHE A 13 -3.68 6.20 0.55
N ARG A 14 -2.72 7.11 0.73
CA ARG A 14 -1.61 6.95 1.67
C ARG A 14 -2.11 6.70 3.09
N GLN A 15 -3.02 7.54 3.57
CA GLN A 15 -3.63 7.38 4.89
C GLN A 15 -4.38 6.04 5.04
N SER A 16 -5.07 5.60 3.99
CA SER A 16 -5.73 4.30 3.98
C SER A 16 -4.73 3.15 4.11
N ILE A 17 -3.55 3.24 3.49
CA ILE A 17 -2.47 2.25 3.65
C ILE A 17 -1.95 2.24 5.10
N THR A 18 -1.63 3.41 5.67
CA THR A 18 -1.13 3.55 7.05
C THR A 18 -2.10 2.97 8.08
N SER A 19 -3.41 3.11 7.83
CA SER A 19 -4.46 2.69 8.78
C SER A 19 -4.45 1.18 9.07
N TYR A 20 -3.81 0.37 8.22
CA TYR A 20 -3.69 -1.08 8.40
C TYR A 20 -2.47 -1.51 9.24
N GLN A 21 -1.67 -0.57 9.77
CA GLN A 21 -0.51 -0.88 10.61
C GLN A 21 -0.87 -1.61 11.92
N ASN A 22 -2.10 -1.43 12.41
CA ASN A 22 -2.55 -1.97 13.71
C ASN A 22 -3.65 -3.04 13.59
N LEU A 23 -3.95 -3.51 12.38
CA LEU A 23 -5.11 -4.37 12.14
C LEU A 23 -4.71 -5.86 12.04
N ASN A 24 -5.69 -6.71 12.34
CA ASN A 24 -5.59 -8.16 12.49
C ASN A 24 -5.19 -8.95 11.21
N ILE A 25 -5.30 -10.27 11.27
CA ILE A 25 -5.00 -11.26 10.22
C ILE A 25 -5.61 -10.96 8.83
N GLU A 26 -6.67 -10.14 8.74
CA GLU A 26 -7.30 -9.76 7.47
C GLU A 26 -6.59 -8.60 6.77
N SER A 27 -5.74 -7.85 7.47
CA SER A 27 -5.12 -6.61 6.97
C SER A 27 -4.33 -6.77 5.68
N PRO A 28 -3.50 -7.83 5.50
CA PRO A 28 -2.77 -8.00 4.25
C PRO A 28 -3.72 -8.16 3.05
N LYS A 29 -4.82 -8.88 3.22
CA LYS A 29 -5.80 -9.08 2.14
C LYS A 29 -6.54 -7.79 1.80
N ARG A 30 -6.89 -6.98 2.81
CA ARG A 30 -7.49 -5.66 2.58
C ARG A 30 -6.52 -4.71 1.89
N LEU A 31 -5.24 -4.75 2.26
CA LEU A 31 -4.18 -3.99 1.60
C LEU A 31 -3.99 -4.40 0.15
N GLN A 32 -4.05 -5.70 -0.19
CA GLN A 32 -4.03 -6.15 -1.59
C GLN A 32 -5.12 -5.46 -2.42
N TYR A 33 -6.38 -5.49 -1.97
CA TYR A 33 -7.49 -4.81 -2.66
C TYR A 33 -7.26 -3.31 -2.79
N LEU A 34 -6.83 -2.65 -1.71
CA LEU A 34 -6.53 -1.22 -1.72
C LEU A 34 -5.43 -0.87 -2.73
N ILE A 35 -4.35 -1.66 -2.77
CA ILE A 35 -3.24 -1.45 -3.69
C ILE A 35 -3.70 -1.63 -5.15
N VAL A 36 -4.54 -2.64 -5.43
CA VAL A 36 -5.14 -2.82 -6.76
C VAL A 36 -6.00 -1.63 -7.17
N ASP A 37 -6.80 -1.08 -6.24
CA ASP A 37 -7.61 0.11 -6.49
C ASP A 37 -6.75 1.33 -6.81
N ILE A 38 -5.63 1.52 -6.09
CA ILE A 38 -4.67 2.59 -6.34
C ILE A 38 -4.03 2.43 -7.72
N ILE A 39 -3.52 1.24 -8.06
CA ILE A 39 -2.93 0.96 -9.37
C ILE A 39 -3.95 1.22 -10.48
N THR A 40 -5.20 0.78 -10.29
CA THR A 40 -6.30 1.00 -11.24
C THR A 40 -6.61 2.48 -11.40
N TYR A 41 -6.61 3.24 -10.31
CA TYR A 41 -6.78 4.69 -10.35
C TYR A 41 -5.66 5.37 -11.14
N LEU A 42 -4.39 5.06 -10.83
CA LEU A 42 -3.22 5.65 -11.49
C LEU A 42 -3.19 5.36 -13.00
N ASN A 43 -3.50 4.12 -13.41
CA ASN A 43 -3.57 3.73 -14.82
C ASN A 43 -4.66 4.47 -15.63
N LYS A 44 -5.69 5.01 -14.97
CA LYS A 44 -6.77 5.76 -15.62
C LYS A 44 -6.41 7.24 -15.84
N ILE A 45 -5.33 7.72 -15.25
CA ILE A 45 -4.93 9.11 -15.35
C ILE A 45 -4.17 9.30 -16.66
N LYS A 46 -4.60 10.28 -17.46
CA LYS A 46 -3.84 10.72 -18.62
C LYS A 46 -2.73 11.65 -18.14
N THR A 47 -1.49 11.20 -18.27
CA THR A 47 -0.28 11.95 -17.90
C THR A 47 0.76 11.89 -19.01
N ASP A 48 1.63 12.90 -19.05
CA ASP A 48 2.73 13.04 -19.98
C ASP A 48 4.02 13.45 -19.26
N GLY A 49 5.13 13.40 -20.00
CA GLY A 49 6.46 13.82 -19.53
C GLY A 49 6.88 13.15 -18.22
N ALA A 50 7.56 13.93 -17.36
CA ALA A 50 8.13 13.44 -16.11
C ALA A 50 7.07 12.88 -15.13
N LEU A 51 5.83 13.39 -15.16
CA LEU A 51 4.77 12.88 -14.30
C LEU A 51 4.39 11.44 -14.67
N LYS A 52 4.37 11.12 -15.97
CA LYS A 52 4.12 9.75 -16.42
C LYS A 52 5.18 8.79 -15.88
N ASP A 53 6.45 9.17 -15.97
CA ASP A 53 7.56 8.34 -15.46
C ASP A 53 7.42 8.09 -13.95
N LYS A 54 7.04 9.12 -13.18
CA LYS A 54 6.79 8.98 -11.73
C LYS A 54 5.60 8.10 -11.40
N ILE A 55 4.54 8.14 -12.20
CA ILE A 55 3.40 7.23 -12.04
C ILE A 55 3.80 5.78 -12.37
N GLU A 56 4.59 5.56 -13.42
CA GLU A 56 5.07 4.23 -13.77
C GLU A 56 5.98 3.64 -12.68
N ASP A 57 6.87 4.45 -12.09
CA ASP A 57 7.70 4.03 -10.97
C ASP A 57 6.86 3.73 -9.72
N ALA A 58 5.90 4.59 -9.38
CA ALA A 58 4.97 4.32 -8.28
C ALA A 58 4.17 3.02 -8.48
N ILE A 59 3.72 2.74 -9.71
CA ILE A 59 3.02 1.49 -10.03
C ILE A 59 3.93 0.27 -9.83
N LYS A 60 5.23 0.35 -10.15
CA LYS A 60 6.18 -0.75 -9.89
C LYS A 60 6.29 -1.02 -8.39
N GLU A 61 6.47 0.03 -7.58
CA GLU A 61 6.55 -0.09 -6.11
C GLU A 61 5.24 -0.64 -5.51
N LEU A 62 4.08 -0.17 -6.00
CA LEU A 62 2.79 -0.70 -5.57
C LEU A 62 2.63 -2.19 -5.92
N LYS A 63 3.14 -2.65 -7.07
CA LYS A 63 3.13 -4.08 -7.40
C LYS A 63 4.01 -4.90 -6.45
N ILE A 64 5.14 -4.35 -6.00
CA ILE A 64 5.99 -4.98 -4.99
C ILE A 64 5.24 -5.07 -3.66
N ALA A 65 4.63 -3.97 -3.20
CA ALA A 65 3.82 -3.94 -1.99
C ALA A 65 2.65 -4.95 -2.05
N HIS A 66 1.99 -5.08 -3.20
CA HIS A 66 0.94 -6.07 -3.42
C HIS A 66 1.47 -7.51 -3.28
N SER A 67 2.59 -7.82 -3.93
CA SER A 67 3.22 -9.15 -3.86
C SER A 67 3.59 -9.51 -2.42
N ASN A 68 4.18 -8.56 -1.68
CA ASN A 68 4.53 -8.75 -0.27
C ASN A 68 3.27 -8.99 0.60
N ALA A 69 2.18 -8.26 0.32
CA ALA A 69 0.91 -8.44 1.03
C ALA A 69 0.25 -9.80 0.72
N GLU A 70 0.42 -10.31 -0.50
CA GLU A 70 -0.04 -11.63 -0.92
C GLU A 70 0.73 -12.75 -0.23
N GLU A 71 2.07 -12.71 -0.28
CA GLU A 71 2.94 -13.65 0.41
C GLU A 71 2.62 -13.72 1.91
N LEU A 72 2.46 -12.56 2.55
CA LEU A 72 2.11 -12.50 3.96
C LEU A 72 0.73 -13.11 4.24
N SER A 73 -0.28 -12.84 3.40
CA SER A 73 -1.61 -13.43 3.59
C SER A 73 -1.60 -14.96 3.52
N HIS A 74 -0.65 -15.55 2.79
CA HIS A 74 -0.45 -17.00 2.76
C HIS A 74 0.22 -17.53 4.03
N THR A 75 1.16 -16.78 4.60
CA THR A 75 1.86 -17.14 5.84
C THR A 75 0.96 -16.98 7.07
N LEU A 76 0.05 -16.00 7.07
CA LEU A 76 -0.84 -15.70 8.18
C LEU A 76 -2.14 -16.51 8.19
N LYS A 77 -2.17 -17.74 7.66
CA LYS A 77 -3.40 -18.54 7.73
C LYS A 77 -3.69 -18.94 9.19
N PRO A 78 -4.83 -18.53 9.79
CA PRO A 78 -5.17 -18.95 11.14
C PRO A 78 -5.49 -20.45 11.16
N ASP A 79 -4.79 -21.21 12.00
CA ASP A 79 -5.12 -22.60 12.28
C ASP A 79 -6.19 -22.65 13.38
N PHE A 80 -7.46 -22.58 12.97
CA PHE A 80 -8.59 -22.61 13.91
C PHE A 80 -8.80 -23.95 14.63
N SER A 81 -7.97 -24.97 14.36
CA SER A 81 -8.01 -26.25 15.09
C SER A 81 -7.32 -26.17 16.46
N LYS A 82 -6.58 -25.09 16.73
CA LYS A 82 -5.89 -24.84 17.99
C LYS A 82 -6.51 -23.63 18.68
N THR A 83 -7.41 -23.89 19.61
CA THR A 83 -8.13 -22.89 20.43
C THR A 83 -7.22 -21.98 21.28
N SER A 84 -5.90 -22.18 21.27
CA SER A 84 -4.91 -21.25 21.83
C SER A 84 -4.63 -20.02 20.96
N ASP A 85 -5.08 -20.02 19.70
CA ASP A 85 -4.61 -19.06 18.68
C ASP A 85 -5.59 -17.90 18.42
N ILE A 86 -6.49 -17.60 19.37
CA ILE A 86 -7.40 -16.44 19.29
C ILE A 86 -6.62 -15.10 19.35
N ALA A 87 -5.37 -15.14 19.81
CA ALA A 87 -4.38 -14.14 19.50
C ALA A 87 -3.21 -14.84 18.80
N VAL A 88 -3.29 -15.02 17.47
CA VAL A 88 -2.09 -14.96 16.64
C VAL A 88 -1.54 -13.54 16.81
N LEU A 89 -0.93 -13.29 17.97
CA LEU A 89 0.05 -12.23 18.17
C LEU A 89 1.16 -12.62 17.21
N LEU A 90 1.03 -12.13 15.98
CA LEU A 90 2.15 -11.97 15.10
C LEU A 90 3.32 -11.47 15.95
N ASP A 91 4.40 -12.25 15.97
CA ASP A 91 5.63 -11.82 16.62
C ASP A 91 5.91 -10.38 16.17
N ILE A 92 6.19 -9.50 17.13
CA ILE A 92 6.42 -8.08 16.90
C ILE A 92 7.47 -7.89 15.78
N GLN A 93 8.42 -8.82 15.66
CA GLN A 93 9.39 -8.84 14.56
C GLN A 93 8.74 -9.06 13.19
N THR A 94 7.84 -10.04 13.06
CA THR A 94 7.08 -10.29 11.82
C THR A 94 6.13 -9.14 11.50
N VAL A 95 5.48 -8.52 12.50
CA VAL A 95 4.68 -7.29 12.31
C VAL A 95 5.54 -6.16 11.78
N SER A 96 6.72 -5.97 12.37
CA SER A 96 7.62 -4.87 12.00
C SER A 96 8.16 -5.02 10.58
N ALA A 97 8.57 -6.23 10.17
CA ALA A 97 9.08 -6.49 8.84
C ALA A 97 8.00 -6.34 7.77
N TRP A 98 6.79 -6.84 8.03
CA TRP A 98 5.65 -6.65 7.14
C TRP A 98 5.27 -5.17 6.99
N ALA A 99 5.13 -4.45 8.11
CA ALA A 99 4.76 -3.04 8.07
C ALA A 99 5.72 -2.25 7.17
N ILE A 100 7.02 -2.53 7.26
CA ILE A 100 8.02 -1.93 6.37
C ILE A 100 7.81 -2.35 4.91
N GLN A 101 7.65 -3.65 4.64
CA GLN A 101 7.58 -4.21 3.27
C GLN A 101 6.30 -3.89 2.50
N VAL A 102 5.17 -3.68 3.18
CA VAL A 102 3.87 -3.43 2.51
C VAL A 102 3.44 -1.98 2.71
N ILE A 103 3.39 -1.52 3.96
CA ILE A 103 2.92 -0.17 4.27
C ILE A 103 3.98 0.84 3.84
N GLY A 104 5.24 0.64 4.25
CA GLY A 104 6.35 1.53 3.88
C GLY A 104 6.54 1.64 2.37
N THR A 105 6.55 0.51 1.64
CA THR A 105 6.65 0.52 0.17
C THR A 105 5.44 1.19 -0.50
N GLY A 106 4.22 0.93 -0.01
CA GLY A 106 3.01 1.55 -0.55
C GLY A 106 2.93 3.07 -0.31
N GLU A 107 3.34 3.54 0.86
CA GLU A 107 3.44 4.97 1.18
C GLU A 107 4.49 5.64 0.30
N TYR A 108 5.69 5.06 0.21
CA TYR A 108 6.78 5.56 -0.62
C TYR A 108 6.36 5.72 -2.08
N ALA A 109 5.65 4.73 -2.64
CA ALA A 109 5.14 4.80 -4.00
C ALA A 109 4.26 6.04 -4.25
N LEU A 110 3.40 6.40 -3.29
CA LEU A 110 2.53 7.56 -3.39
C LEU A 110 3.30 8.87 -3.17
N ASP A 111 4.26 8.86 -2.25
CA ASP A 111 5.10 10.02 -1.93
C ASP A 111 5.96 10.43 -3.13
N ILE A 112 6.47 9.49 -3.95
CA ILE A 112 7.15 9.78 -5.22
C ILE A 112 6.33 10.74 -6.12
N ILE A 113 5.03 10.48 -6.25
CA ILE A 113 4.15 11.28 -7.09
C ILE A 113 3.82 12.61 -6.41
N ILE A 114 3.50 12.57 -5.11
CA ILE A 114 3.13 13.76 -4.34
C ILE A 114 4.29 14.77 -4.34
N ASP A 115 5.51 14.32 -4.03
CA ASP A 115 6.69 15.18 -3.97
C ASP A 115 7.03 15.76 -5.34
N HIS A 116 6.90 14.98 -6.41
CA HIS A 116 7.07 15.51 -7.77
C HIS A 116 6.04 16.60 -8.10
N MET A 117 4.80 16.43 -7.68
CA MET A 117 3.75 17.41 -7.92
C MET A 117 3.93 18.67 -7.06
N VAL A 118 4.42 18.55 -5.83
CA VAL A 118 4.65 19.69 -4.92
C VAL A 118 5.94 20.43 -5.25
N GLY A 119 7.01 19.73 -5.60
CA GLY A 119 8.34 20.32 -5.84
C GLY A 119 8.51 21.03 -7.20
N ASN A 120 7.56 20.89 -8.12
CA ASN A 120 7.53 21.64 -9.40
C ASN A 120 6.60 22.87 -9.33
N GLU A 121 6.60 23.57 -8.19
CA GLU A 121 5.96 24.89 -8.02
C GLU A 121 6.95 26.04 -8.26
#